data_AF-A0A519E9P6-F1
#
_entry.id   AF-A0A519E9P6-F1
#
_cell.length_a   1.000
_cell.length_b   1.000
_cell.length_c   1.000
_cell.angle_alpha   90.00
_cell.angle_beta   90.00
_cell.angle_gamma   90.00
#
_symmetry.space_group_name_H-M   'P 1'
#
loop_
_entity.id
_entity.type
_entity.pdbx_description
1 polymer ?
#
loop_
_entity_poly.entity_id
_entity_poly.type
_entity_poly.pdbx_seq_one_letter_code
_entity_poly.pdbx_strand_id
1 'polypeptide(L)'
;MSTLNIEQFQRDVLNASMSAIEQFRADFPNTQVCGFALYSDADARTLAPSFNTQDHLNSVQAAYPGEEQYFKWSPAEWSHEAYGGEFFNDLSKTLWDKVDFV
;
A
#
# COMPACT_ATOMS: atom_id res chain seq x y z
N MET A 1 20.89 8.33 19.97
CA MET A 1 19.94 8.02 18.89
C MET A 1 20.04 6.54 18.56
N SER A 2 18.95 5.79 18.70
CA SER A 2 18.90 4.38 18.27
C SER A 2 18.66 4.37 16.75
N THR A 3 19.64 3.86 16.01
CA THR A 3 19.51 3.60 14.58
C THR A 3 18.36 2.64 14.30
N LEU A 4 17.69 2.78 13.15
CA LEU A 4 16.66 1.85 12.71
C LEU A 4 17.29 0.47 12.51
N ASN A 5 16.76 -0.56 13.17
CA ASN A 5 17.12 -1.94 12.84
C ASN A 5 16.39 -2.32 11.55
N ILE A 6 17.10 -2.22 10.42
CA ILE A 6 16.54 -2.44 9.08
C ILE A 6 15.95 -3.84 8.92
N GLU A 7 16.62 -4.87 9.43
CA GLU A 7 16.13 -6.25 9.30
C GLU A 7 14.82 -6.46 10.08
N GLN A 8 14.72 -5.88 11.28
CA GLN A 8 13.49 -5.94 12.06
C GLN A 8 12.37 -5.16 11.36
N PHE A 9 12.66 -3.95 10.88
CA PHE A 9 11.69 -3.13 10.17
C PHE A 9 11.16 -3.84 8.91
N GLN A 10 12.01 -4.50 8.13
CA GLN A 10 11.59 -5.27 6.96
C GLN A 10 10.66 -6.44 7.33
N ARG A 11 10.94 -7.15 8.44
CA ARG A 11 10.05 -8.20 8.94
C ARG A 11 8.70 -7.65 9.36
N ASP A 12 8.68 -6.50 10.03
CA ASP A 12 7.45 -5.88 10.50
C ASP A 12 6.62 -5.35 9.33
N VAL A 13 7.25 -4.77 8.29
CA VAL A 13 6.60 -4.39 7.03
C VAL A 13 5.99 -5.60 6.32
N LEU A 14 6.70 -6.74 6.27
CA LEU A 14 6.16 -7.98 5.70
C LEU A 14 4.94 -8.46 6.48
N ASN A 15 5.01 -8.49 7.81
CA ASN A 15 3.90 -8.90 8.66
C ASN A 15 2.67 -8.00 8.46
N ALA A 16 2.86 -6.67 8.46
CA ALA A 16 1.79 -5.72 8.20
C ALA A 16 1.16 -5.89 6.82
N SER A 17 1.98 -6.16 5.80
CA SER A 17 1.51 -6.43 4.43
C SER A 17 0.66 -7.71 4.38
N MET A 18 1.10 -8.78 5.05
CA MET A 18 0.35 -10.02 5.13
C MET A 18 -0.98 -9.83 5.86
N SER A 19 -1.00 -9.09 6.98
CA SER A 19 -2.24 -8.77 7.70
C SER A 19 -3.21 -7.95 6.84
N ALA A 20 -2.73 -6.96 6.10
CA ALA A 20 -3.56 -6.18 5.18
C ALA A 20 -4.15 -7.06 4.06
N ILE A 21 -3.36 -7.97 3.48
CA ILE A 21 -3.81 -8.91 2.44
C ILE A 21 -4.84 -9.89 3.01
N GLU A 22 -4.62 -10.44 4.20
CA GLU A 22 -5.54 -11.36 4.85
C GLU A 22 -6.87 -10.68 5.18
N GLN A 23 -6.82 -9.47 5.72
CA GLN A 23 -8.01 -8.65 6.00
C GLN A 23 -8.78 -8.35 4.71
N PHE A 24 -8.10 -7.90 3.65
CA PHE A 24 -8.73 -7.63 2.36
C PHE A 24 -9.46 -8.87 1.81
N ARG A 25 -8.83 -10.04 1.88
CA ARG A 25 -9.42 -11.30 1.40
C ARG A 25 -10.63 -11.73 2.24
N ALA A 26 -10.64 -11.41 3.54
CA ALA A 26 -11.76 -11.71 4.42
C ALA A 26 -12.96 -10.81 4.13
N ASP A 27 -12.72 -9.52 3.89
CA ASP A 27 -13.79 -8.53 3.65
C ASP A 27 -14.32 -8.58 2.22
N PHE A 28 -13.49 -8.97 1.26
CA PHE A 28 -13.80 -9.03 -0.16
C PHE A 28 -13.55 -10.43 -0.77
N PRO A 29 -14.20 -11.50 -0.28
CA PRO A 29 -13.84 -12.88 -0.61
C PRO A 29 -14.07 -13.28 -2.08
N ASN A 30 -14.94 -12.55 -2.78
CA ASN A 30 -15.28 -12.81 -4.18
C ASN A 30 -14.59 -11.85 -5.16
N THR A 31 -13.75 -10.95 -4.66
CA THR A 31 -13.11 -9.94 -5.48
C THR A 31 -11.83 -10.48 -6.10
N GLN A 32 -11.68 -10.35 -7.43
CA GLN A 32 -10.45 -10.68 -8.12
C GLN A 32 -9.42 -9.56 -7.96
N VAL A 33 -8.52 -9.71 -7.00
CA VAL A 33 -7.37 -8.81 -6.83
C VAL A 33 -6.38 -9.01 -7.98
N CYS A 34 -6.00 -7.93 -8.66
CA CYS A 34 -5.02 -7.94 -9.74
C CYS A 34 -3.79 -7.07 -9.44
N GLY A 35 -3.81 -6.30 -8.37
CA GLY A 35 -2.70 -5.44 -7.95
C GLY A 35 -2.64 -5.30 -6.45
N PHE A 36 -1.42 -5.33 -5.92
CA PHE A 36 -1.07 -4.92 -4.57
C PHE A 36 0.21 -4.08 -4.66
N ALA A 37 0.22 -2.97 -3.94
CA ALA A 37 1.36 -2.08 -3.88
C ALA A 37 1.51 -1.55 -2.47
N LEU A 38 2.75 -1.35 -2.06
CA LEU A 38 3.11 -0.57 -0.90
C LEU A 38 3.77 0.70 -1.41
N TYR A 39 3.21 1.86 -1.05
CA TYR A 39 3.74 3.15 -1.45
C TYR A 39 4.02 4.01 -0.22
N SER A 40 4.75 5.10 -0.46
CA SER A 40 5.17 6.04 0.58
C SER A 40 4.95 7.47 0.11
N ASP A 41 4.93 8.40 1.07
CA ASP A 41 4.88 9.82 0.77
C ASP A 41 6.26 10.34 0.34
N ALA A 42 6.33 11.61 -0.11
CA ALA A 42 7.54 12.20 -0.68
C ALA A 42 8.76 12.18 0.28
N ASP A 43 8.51 12.20 1.58
CA ASP A 43 9.53 12.20 2.62
C ASP A 43 9.84 10.79 3.17
N ALA A 44 9.22 9.75 2.59
CA ALA A 44 9.36 8.36 2.99
C ALA A 44 9.02 8.09 4.48
N ARG A 45 8.00 8.76 5.02
CA ARG A 45 7.57 8.67 6.43
C ARG A 45 6.26 7.92 6.63
N THR A 46 5.47 7.80 5.57
CA THR A 46 4.23 7.02 5.59
C THR A 46 4.41 5.75 4.79
N LEU A 47 3.96 4.61 5.30
CA LEU A 47 3.77 3.40 4.48
C LEU A 47 2.28 3.12 4.36
N ALA A 48 1.79 2.98 3.13
CA ALA A 48 0.39 2.71 2.87
C ALA A 48 0.23 1.60 1.81
N PRO A 49 -0.63 0.60 2.06
CA PRO A 49 -0.99 -0.39 1.06
C PRO A 49 -2.01 0.19 0.08
N SER A 50 -2.10 -0.42 -1.10
CA SER A 50 -3.21 -0.21 -2.04
C SER A 50 -3.52 -1.51 -2.77
N PHE A 51 -4.80 -1.75 -3.01
CA PHE A 51 -5.28 -2.92 -3.74
C PHE A 51 -6.05 -2.49 -4.97
N ASN A 52 -5.76 -3.14 -6.09
CA ASN A 52 -6.56 -3.01 -7.30
C ASN A 52 -7.30 -4.30 -7.61
N THR A 53 -8.48 -4.15 -8.20
CA THR A 53 -9.34 -5.26 -8.57
C THR A 53 -9.47 -5.30 -10.09
N GLN A 54 -9.65 -6.50 -10.64
CA GLN A 54 -9.76 -6.67 -12.09
C GLN A 54 -10.95 -5.89 -12.65
N ASP A 55 -12.08 -5.90 -11.94
CA ASP A 55 -13.29 -5.16 -12.32
C ASP A 55 -13.04 -3.64 -12.35
N HIS A 56 -12.36 -3.11 -11.34
CA HIS A 56 -12.00 -1.71 -11.29
C HIS A 56 -11.06 -1.34 -12.44
N LEU A 57 -9.99 -2.11 -12.64
CA LEU A 57 -9.02 -1.87 -13.73
C LEU A 57 -9.70 -1.88 -15.11
N ASN A 58 -10.57 -2.86 -15.37
CA ASN A 58 -11.32 -2.94 -16.62
C ASN A 58 -12.22 -1.71 -16.80
N SER A 59 -12.89 -1.27 -15.74
CA SER A 59 -13.78 -0.11 -15.77
C SER A 59 -13.04 1.18 -16.11
N VAL A 60 -11.90 1.45 -15.44
CA VAL A 60 -11.14 2.68 -15.69
C VAL A 60 -10.46 2.66 -17.07
N GLN A 61 -9.95 1.53 -17.54
CA GLN A 61 -9.36 1.42 -18.88
C GLN A 61 -10.41 1.59 -19.99
N ALA A 62 -11.64 1.16 -19.77
CA ALA A 62 -12.74 1.41 -20.71
C ALA A 62 -13.16 2.89 -20.73
N ALA A 63 -13.10 3.57 -19.57
CA ALA A 63 -13.44 4.99 -19.46
C ALA A 63 -12.35 5.92 -20.02
N TYR A 64 -11.08 5.52 -19.92
CA TYR A 64 -9.91 6.31 -20.32
C TYR A 64 -8.99 5.53 -21.27
N PRO A 65 -9.44 5.29 -22.53
CA PRO A 65 -8.63 4.58 -23.51
C PRO A 65 -7.33 5.33 -23.82
N GLY A 66 -6.19 4.62 -23.84
CA GLY A 66 -4.85 5.18 -24.01
C GLY A 66 -4.10 5.46 -22.70
N GLU A 67 -4.76 5.35 -21.54
CA GLU A 67 -4.16 5.52 -20.22
C GLU A 67 -3.95 4.19 -19.47
N GLU A 68 -3.92 3.07 -20.19
CA GLU A 68 -3.93 1.73 -19.60
C GLU A 68 -2.73 1.47 -18.67
N GLN A 69 -1.56 1.99 -19.02
CA GLN A 69 -0.35 1.88 -18.20
C GLN A 69 -0.44 2.73 -16.93
N TYR A 70 -1.06 3.90 -17.02
CA TYR A 70 -1.20 4.79 -15.87
C TYR A 70 -2.08 4.13 -14.80
N PHE A 71 -3.27 3.66 -15.16
CA PHE A 71 -4.17 2.98 -14.22
C PHE A 71 -3.64 1.62 -13.73
N LYS A 72 -2.80 0.95 -14.54
CA LYS A 72 -2.15 -0.29 -14.12
C LYS A 72 -1.09 -0.07 -13.04
N TRP A 73 -0.36 1.04 -13.09
CA TRP A 73 0.84 1.26 -12.27
C TRP A 73 0.76 2.45 -11.29
N SER A 74 -0.43 3.04 -11.10
CA SER A 74 -0.64 4.16 -10.18
C SER A 74 -1.50 3.73 -8.98
N PRO A 75 -0.89 3.30 -7.87
CA PRO A 75 -1.61 2.82 -6.68
C PRO A 75 -2.62 3.80 -6.06
N ALA A 76 -2.41 5.10 -6.26
CA ALA A 76 -3.33 6.15 -5.82
C ALA A 76 -4.67 6.13 -6.59
N GLU A 77 -4.67 5.60 -7.81
CA GLU A 77 -5.87 5.48 -8.65
C GLU A 77 -6.54 4.11 -8.51
N TRP A 78 -6.11 3.26 -7.58
CA TRP A 78 -6.68 1.92 -7.41
C TRP A 78 -7.90 1.95 -6.49
N SER A 79 -8.79 0.96 -6.65
CA SER A 79 -10.10 0.94 -5.99
C SER A 79 -10.06 1.01 -4.47
N HIS A 80 -8.97 0.54 -3.84
CA HIS A 80 -8.84 0.47 -2.38
C HIS A 80 -7.50 1.06 -1.94
N GLU A 81 -7.28 2.32 -2.30
CA GLU A 81 -6.16 3.12 -1.79
C GLU A 81 -6.18 3.14 -0.26
N ALA A 82 -5.02 2.92 0.36
CA ALA A 82 -4.78 2.96 1.81
C ALA A 82 -5.56 1.92 2.64
N TYR A 83 -6.25 0.96 2.02
CA TYR A 83 -6.99 -0.08 2.73
C TYR A 83 -6.06 -0.99 3.55
N GLY A 84 -6.32 -1.13 4.85
CA GLY A 84 -5.41 -1.85 5.75
C GLY A 84 -4.21 -1.00 6.20
N GLY A 85 -4.26 0.32 5.99
CA GLY A 85 -3.21 1.25 6.43
C GLY A 85 -2.98 1.23 7.95
N GLU A 86 -3.97 0.81 8.75
CA GLU A 86 -3.85 0.69 10.19
C GLU A 86 -2.74 -0.27 10.64
N PHE A 87 -2.45 -1.31 9.85
CA PHE A 87 -1.34 -2.24 10.12
C PHE A 87 0.04 -1.58 9.98
N PHE A 88 0.11 -0.40 9.34
CA PHE A 88 1.34 0.34 9.07
C PHE A 88 1.50 1.59 9.94
N ASN A 89 0.56 1.88 10.85
CA ASN A 89 0.61 3.09 11.68
C ASN A 89 1.88 3.16 12.56
N ASP A 90 2.23 2.07 13.24
CA ASP A 90 3.41 2.02 14.11
C ASP A 90 4.73 2.05 13.31
N LEU A 91 4.73 1.46 12.11
CA LEU A 91 5.86 1.52 11.18
C LEU A 91 6.09 2.95 10.69
N SER A 92 5.02 3.64 10.27
CA SER A 92 5.06 5.03 9.83
C SER A 92 5.51 5.95 10.97
N LYS A 93 5.00 5.72 12.20
CA LYS A 93 5.47 6.43 13.39
C LYS A 93 6.96 6.22 13.65
N THR A 94 7.45 4.98 13.49
CA THR A 94 8.88 4.66 13.63
C THR A 94 9.73 5.42 12.62
N LEU A 95 9.24 5.62 11.39
CA LEU A 95 9.92 6.44 10.38
C LEU A 95 9.90 7.93 10.76
N TRP A 96 8.75 8.44 11.22
CA TRP A 96 8.60 9.81 11.71
C TRP A 96 9.57 10.16 12.84
N ASP A 97 9.66 9.29 13.85
CA ASP A 97 10.47 9.53 15.06
C ASP A 97 11.98 9.42 14.79
N LYS A 98 12.40 8.95 13.61
CA LYS A 98 13.82 8.69 13.27
C LYS A 98 14.41 9.65 12.24
N VAL A 99 13.59 10.47 11.59
CA VAL A 99 14.09 11.55 10.72
C VAL A 99 14.13 12.84 11.53
N ASP A 100 15.19 12.99 12.34
CA ASP A 100 15.55 14.29 12.88
C ASP A 100 15.96 15.19 11.69
N PHE A 101 15.22 16.28 11.47
CA PHE A 101 15.65 17.33 10.55
C PHE A 101 16.91 17.97 11.12
N VAL A 102 18.05 17.70 10.48
CA VAL A 102 19.29 18.48 10.62
C VAL A 102 19.38 19.44 9.44
#